data_AF-A0A7S0KLG9-F1
#
_entry.id   AF-A0A7S0KLG9-F1
#
_cell.length_a   1.000
_cell.length_b   1.000
_cell.length_c   1.000
_cell.angle_alpha   90.00
_cell.angle_beta   90.00
_cell.angle_gamma   90.00
#
_symmetry.space_group_name_H-M   'P 1'
#
loop_
_entity.id
_entity.type
_entity.pdbx_description
1 polymer ?
#
loop_
_entity_poly.entity_id
_entity_poly.type
_entity_poly.pdbx_seq_one_letter_code
_entity_poly.pdbx_strand_id
1 'polypeptide(L)'
;RDDVMASMKRQRREDGSHGGDGPSPEDLRELRDVIIHCDGSVNVLGGLSKDVARDVPVLCEEATTFVMECVNELPVKTPVYATLVGLINAEAPEFGESVVSTTTDALNEALKAEDLSARVRARILTRFLVMLSAVGVVKSDEAIGLLENMLLHALAEAKGGKKGWQPRADWIAYVALAAVPWGGEFYSKSEYVNQFENVLDLADEYAKKRTANPDSATTIIKSADGNEIDWFMEMHARLSAARTNQQWNILSIPAIAEPFVDALAKTSNAHALPMIEITTIAYANHAEASAHYPGRSILRILDSNFTEGTGNPDAWGPLERFVAEEYIVDTIWAFEPGYRRAAVIPATEQLA
;
A
#
# COMPACT_ATOMS: atom_id res chain seq x y z
N ARG A 1 -23.71 34.57 23.10
CA ARG A 1 -23.59 34.34 21.64
C ARG A 1 -23.03 32.94 21.57
N ASP A 2 -23.93 32.02 21.89
CA ASP A 2 -23.69 30.65 22.30
C ASP A 2 -24.68 29.85 21.47
N ASP A 3 -24.18 29.08 20.50
CA ASP A 3 -24.95 28.05 19.80
C ASP A 3 -23.99 27.22 18.93
N VAL A 4 -23.21 26.35 19.58
CA VAL A 4 -22.64 25.14 18.97
C VAL A 4 -22.65 24.04 20.03
N MET A 5 -23.85 23.61 20.43
CA MET A 5 -24.07 22.32 21.09
C MET A 5 -25.57 21.99 21.10
N ALA A 6 -26.11 21.71 19.91
CA ALA A 6 -27.44 21.11 19.78
C ALA A 6 -27.28 19.59 19.56
N SER A 7 -27.34 18.89 20.68
CA SER A 7 -27.60 17.46 20.83
C SER A 7 -28.61 16.91 19.81
N MET A 8 -28.16 16.16 18.81
CA MET A 8 -29.02 15.26 18.03
C MET A 8 -29.00 13.86 18.65
N LYS A 9 -29.77 13.69 19.73
CA LYS A 9 -30.37 12.38 20.03
C LYS A 9 -31.42 12.11 18.96
N ARG A 10 -31.04 11.52 17.83
CA ARG A 10 -32.00 10.74 17.02
C ARG A 10 -32.30 9.49 17.82
N GLN A 11 -33.52 9.44 18.34
CA GLN A 11 -34.09 8.28 19.00
C GLN A 11 -34.12 7.14 17.95
N ARG A 12 -33.11 6.27 17.97
CA ARG A 12 -33.17 4.97 17.27
C ARG A 12 -34.48 4.32 17.71
N ARG A 13 -35.35 4.01 16.75
CA ARG A 13 -36.50 3.17 17.05
C ARG A 13 -35.95 1.81 17.50
N GLU A 14 -36.42 1.34 18.63
CA GLU A 14 -36.13 0.01 19.18
C GLU A 14 -36.94 -1.10 18.46
N ASP A 15 -37.48 -0.84 17.26
CA ASP A 15 -38.06 -1.88 16.41
C ASP A 15 -37.06 -2.25 15.30
N GLY A 16 -36.46 -3.44 15.44
CA GLY A 16 -35.55 -4.03 14.45
C GLY A 16 -36.23 -4.43 13.14
N SER A 17 -37.10 -3.58 12.58
CA SER A 17 -37.60 -3.72 11.22
C SER A 17 -37.03 -2.60 10.38
N HIS A 18 -35.90 -2.88 9.71
CA HIS A 18 -35.66 -2.23 8.43
C HIS A 18 -36.82 -2.62 7.51
N GLY A 19 -37.67 -1.66 7.18
CA GLY A 19 -38.54 -1.77 6.01
C GLY A 19 -37.64 -2.09 4.81
N GLY A 20 -38.10 -2.95 3.90
CA GLY A 20 -37.30 -3.56 2.83
C GLY A 20 -36.73 -2.63 1.76
N ASP A 21 -36.60 -1.33 2.04
CA ASP A 21 -35.87 -0.38 1.21
C ASP A 21 -34.49 -0.22 1.86
N GLY A 22 -33.42 -0.55 1.11
CA GLY A 22 -32.04 -0.45 1.57
C GLY A 22 -31.61 0.99 1.94
N PRO A 23 -30.29 1.22 2.18
CA PRO A 23 -29.78 2.54 2.55
C PRO A 23 -30.17 3.61 1.53
N SER A 24 -30.57 4.79 2.00
CA SER A 24 -30.91 5.88 1.09
C SER A 24 -29.65 6.45 0.42
N PRO A 25 -29.76 7.15 -0.72
CA PRO A 25 -28.62 7.84 -1.33
C PRO A 25 -27.97 8.89 -0.43
N GLU A 26 -28.69 9.41 0.57
CA GLU A 26 -28.13 10.34 1.56
C GLU A 26 -27.27 9.59 2.57
N ASP A 27 -27.74 8.45 3.07
CA ASP A 27 -26.98 7.58 3.98
C ASP A 27 -25.68 7.11 3.33
N LEU A 28 -25.72 6.74 2.04
CA LEU A 28 -24.52 6.34 1.30
C LEU A 28 -23.51 7.49 1.10
N ARG A 29 -24.00 8.72 0.92
CA ARG A 29 -23.11 9.90 0.83
C ARG A 29 -22.46 10.20 2.17
N GLU A 30 -23.22 10.15 3.26
CA GLU A 30 -22.68 10.35 4.61
C GLU A 30 -21.66 9.26 4.96
N LEU A 31 -21.94 7.99 4.65
CA LEU A 31 -21.00 6.90 4.86
C LEU A 31 -19.69 7.12 4.09
N ARG A 32 -19.80 7.46 2.80
CA ARG A 32 -18.63 7.75 1.97
C ARG A 32 -17.80 8.90 2.56
N ASP A 33 -18.45 9.99 2.97
CA ASP A 33 -17.78 11.16 3.54
C ASP A 33 -17.04 10.83 4.83
N VAL A 34 -17.64 10.04 5.72
CA VAL A 34 -17.01 9.61 6.97
C VAL A 34 -15.82 8.67 6.72
N ILE A 35 -15.90 7.78 5.73
CA ILE A 35 -14.76 6.92 5.35
C ILE A 35 -13.61 7.77 4.79
N ILE A 36 -13.90 8.74 3.91
CA ILE A 36 -12.88 9.64 3.33
C ILE A 36 -12.15 10.42 4.43
N HIS A 37 -12.91 11.03 5.36
CA HIS A 37 -12.38 11.87 6.43
C HIS A 37 -11.94 11.08 7.68
N CYS A 38 -11.91 9.75 7.62
CA CYS A 38 -11.44 8.93 8.74
C CYS A 38 -9.97 9.26 9.05
N ASP A 39 -9.70 9.84 10.21
CA ASP A 39 -8.38 10.37 10.59
C ASP A 39 -7.45 9.35 11.27
N GLY A 40 -7.96 8.12 11.48
CA GLY A 40 -7.24 7.09 12.22
C GLY A 40 -7.29 7.24 13.75
N SER A 41 -8.03 8.21 14.27
CA SER A 41 -8.20 8.34 15.72
C SER A 41 -9.00 7.17 16.29
N VAL A 42 -8.66 6.76 17.51
CA VAL A 42 -9.22 5.56 18.15
C VAL A 42 -10.74 5.62 18.24
N ASN A 43 -11.29 6.79 18.56
CA ASN A 43 -12.74 6.98 18.70
C ASN A 43 -13.46 6.89 17.36
N VAL A 44 -12.92 7.52 16.31
CA VAL A 44 -13.53 7.52 14.97
C VAL A 44 -13.45 6.13 14.36
N LEU A 45 -12.26 5.50 14.36
CA LEU A 45 -12.09 4.15 13.83
C LEU A 45 -12.96 3.12 14.56
N GLY A 46 -12.93 3.12 15.89
CA GLY A 46 -13.68 2.15 16.69
C GLY A 46 -15.20 2.35 16.64
N GLY A 47 -15.67 3.58 16.41
CA GLY A 47 -17.09 3.86 16.18
C GLY A 47 -17.53 3.45 14.77
N LEU A 48 -16.82 3.95 13.76
CA LEU A 48 -17.11 3.68 12.36
C LEU A 48 -17.06 2.18 12.04
N SER A 49 -16.05 1.45 12.54
CA SER A 49 -15.94 0.02 12.26
C SER A 49 -17.14 -0.77 12.76
N LYS A 50 -17.64 -0.46 13.95
CA LYS A 50 -18.82 -1.12 14.55
C LYS A 50 -20.11 -0.75 13.83
N ASP A 51 -20.23 0.51 13.42
CA ASP A 51 -21.40 0.96 12.68
C ASP A 51 -21.46 0.31 11.30
N VAL A 52 -20.34 0.27 10.57
CA VAL A 52 -20.26 -0.43 9.28
C VAL A 52 -20.49 -1.93 9.48
N ALA A 53 -19.81 -2.59 10.42
CA ALA A 53 -19.93 -4.03 10.66
C ALA A 53 -21.38 -4.47 10.90
N ARG A 54 -22.15 -3.71 11.69
CA ARG A 54 -23.58 -3.99 11.93
C ARG A 54 -24.40 -3.97 10.64
N ASP A 55 -24.06 -3.08 9.72
CA ASP A 55 -24.85 -2.77 8.54
C ASP A 55 -24.26 -3.43 7.26
N VAL A 56 -23.18 -4.24 7.38
CA VAL A 56 -22.57 -5.03 6.29
C VAL A 56 -23.58 -5.86 5.49
N PRO A 57 -24.59 -6.54 6.08
CA PRO A 57 -25.57 -7.30 5.30
C PRO A 57 -26.30 -6.50 4.20
N VAL A 58 -26.32 -5.16 4.30
CA VAL A 58 -26.96 -4.26 3.34
C VAL A 58 -26.01 -3.26 2.70
N LEU A 59 -24.79 -3.06 3.24
CA LEU A 59 -23.81 -2.06 2.77
C LEU A 59 -22.49 -2.64 2.25
N CYS A 60 -22.32 -3.97 2.24
CA CYS A 60 -21.01 -4.58 1.99
C CYS A 60 -20.35 -4.08 0.68
N GLU A 61 -21.13 -4.03 -0.41
CA GLU A 61 -20.63 -3.64 -1.73
C GLU A 61 -20.24 -2.15 -1.78
N GLU A 62 -21.09 -1.27 -1.27
CA GLU A 62 -20.86 0.18 -1.24
C GLU A 62 -19.72 0.55 -0.30
N ALA A 63 -19.69 -0.02 0.91
CA ALA A 63 -18.61 0.20 1.86
C ALA A 63 -17.26 -0.29 1.31
N THR A 64 -17.24 -1.46 0.64
CA THR A 64 -16.04 -1.97 -0.04
C THR A 64 -15.60 -1.01 -1.14
N THR A 65 -16.54 -0.54 -1.96
CA THR A 65 -16.27 0.43 -3.02
C THR A 65 -15.65 1.72 -2.45
N PHE A 66 -16.21 2.30 -1.40
CA PHE A 66 -15.70 3.53 -0.79
C PHE A 66 -14.33 3.35 -0.15
N VAL A 67 -14.08 2.22 0.52
CA VAL A 67 -12.74 1.90 1.03
C VAL A 67 -11.74 1.77 -0.10
N MET A 68 -12.10 1.09 -1.19
CA MET A 68 -11.22 0.92 -2.35
C MET A 68 -10.96 2.23 -3.09
N GLU A 69 -11.93 3.14 -3.19
CA GLU A 69 -11.70 4.51 -3.67
C GLU A 69 -10.64 5.20 -2.81
N CYS A 70 -10.77 5.13 -1.49
CA CYS A 70 -9.83 5.75 -0.57
C CYS A 70 -8.43 5.11 -0.64
N VAL A 71 -8.30 3.80 -0.75
CA VAL A 71 -7.00 3.13 -0.91
C VAL A 71 -6.29 3.62 -2.19
N ASN A 72 -7.02 3.79 -3.29
CA ASN A 72 -6.46 4.20 -4.58
C ASN A 72 -6.15 5.69 -4.68
N GLU A 73 -6.93 6.53 -4.01
CA GLU A 73 -6.83 8.00 -4.09
C GLU A 73 -6.09 8.61 -2.89
N LEU A 74 -6.06 7.93 -1.73
CA LEU A 74 -5.43 8.40 -0.48
C LEU A 74 -4.40 7.40 0.07
N PRO A 75 -3.38 6.99 -0.72
CA PRO A 75 -2.35 6.02 -0.31
C PRO A 75 -1.52 6.42 0.93
N VAL A 76 -1.49 7.70 1.32
CA VAL A 76 -0.86 8.13 2.58
C VAL A 76 -1.63 7.64 3.81
N LYS A 77 -2.93 7.39 3.67
CA LYS A 77 -3.84 6.89 4.71
C LYS A 77 -4.01 5.36 4.68
N THR A 78 -3.21 4.62 3.89
CA THR A 78 -3.27 3.15 3.86
C THR A 78 -3.27 2.50 5.25
N PRO A 79 -2.48 2.94 6.26
CA PRO A 79 -2.55 2.38 7.62
C PRO A 79 -3.91 2.56 8.30
N VAL A 80 -4.59 3.68 8.04
CA VAL A 80 -5.94 3.95 8.55
C VAL A 80 -6.94 2.98 7.94
N TYR A 81 -6.95 2.86 6.61
CA TYR A 81 -7.90 2.00 5.92
C TYR A 81 -7.65 0.51 6.18
N ALA A 82 -6.40 0.08 6.29
CA ALA A 82 -6.10 -1.30 6.67
C ALA A 82 -6.66 -1.60 8.07
N THR A 83 -6.42 -0.72 9.04
CA THR A 83 -6.93 -0.88 10.40
C THR A 83 -8.46 -0.89 10.43
N LEU A 84 -9.12 0.01 9.69
CA LEU A 84 -10.57 0.05 9.57
C LEU A 84 -11.12 -1.28 9.05
N VAL A 85 -10.54 -1.81 7.96
CA VAL A 85 -10.94 -3.11 7.39
C VAL A 85 -10.70 -4.25 8.38
N GLY A 86 -9.57 -4.26 9.08
CA GLY A 86 -9.28 -5.26 10.12
C GLY A 86 -10.31 -5.27 11.24
N LEU A 87 -10.70 -4.08 11.71
CA LEU A 87 -11.72 -3.94 12.74
C LEU A 87 -13.11 -4.40 12.27
N ILE A 88 -13.50 -4.07 11.03
CA ILE A 88 -14.79 -4.53 10.48
C ILE A 88 -14.75 -6.04 10.26
N ASN A 89 -13.66 -6.59 9.69
CA ASN A 89 -13.49 -8.02 9.44
C ASN A 89 -13.59 -8.87 10.71
N ALA A 90 -13.12 -8.34 11.86
CA ALA A 90 -13.22 -9.03 13.14
C ALA A 90 -14.68 -9.26 13.59
N GLU A 91 -15.62 -8.43 13.14
CA GLU A 91 -17.05 -8.50 13.48
C GLU A 91 -17.92 -9.04 12.31
N ALA A 92 -17.54 -8.74 11.07
CA ALA A 92 -18.25 -9.09 9.83
C ALA A 92 -17.26 -9.57 8.75
N PRO A 93 -16.85 -10.87 8.77
CA PRO A 93 -15.81 -11.40 7.89
C PRO A 93 -16.10 -11.30 6.39
N GLU A 94 -17.37 -11.32 6.00
CA GLU A 94 -17.81 -11.18 4.60
C GLU A 94 -17.38 -9.83 4.00
N PHE A 95 -17.21 -8.79 4.81
CA PHE A 95 -16.65 -7.52 4.36
C PHE A 95 -15.16 -7.64 4.05
N GLY A 96 -14.39 -8.31 4.91
CA GLY A 96 -12.98 -8.59 4.67
C GLY A 96 -12.78 -9.41 3.40
N GLU A 97 -13.61 -10.43 3.17
CA GLU A 97 -13.59 -11.25 1.96
C GLU A 97 -13.82 -10.38 0.70
N SER A 98 -14.82 -9.50 0.74
CA SER A 98 -15.13 -8.59 -0.37
C SER A 98 -13.99 -7.61 -0.67
N VAL A 99 -13.36 -7.04 0.36
CA VAL A 99 -12.19 -6.16 0.22
C VAL A 99 -11.00 -6.93 -0.37
N VAL A 100 -10.71 -8.14 0.09
CA VAL A 100 -9.61 -8.96 -0.42
C VAL A 100 -9.84 -9.34 -1.88
N SER A 101 -11.05 -9.78 -2.24
CA SER A 101 -11.41 -10.09 -3.63
C SER A 101 -11.25 -8.86 -4.53
N THR A 102 -11.83 -7.72 -4.13
CA THR A 102 -11.79 -6.49 -4.93
C THR A 102 -10.36 -5.96 -5.10
N THR A 103 -9.55 -6.03 -4.03
CA THR A 103 -8.13 -5.64 -4.09
C THR A 103 -7.34 -6.54 -5.03
N THR A 104 -7.63 -7.85 -5.00
CA THR A 104 -6.94 -8.86 -5.82
C THR A 104 -7.29 -8.71 -7.30
N ASP A 105 -8.57 -8.51 -7.61
CA ASP A 105 -9.03 -8.24 -8.99
C ASP A 105 -8.41 -6.95 -9.53
N ALA A 106 -8.42 -5.88 -8.74
CA ALA A 106 -7.80 -4.61 -9.13
C ALA A 106 -6.28 -4.74 -9.34
N LEU A 107 -5.59 -5.55 -8.53
CA LEU A 107 -4.15 -5.80 -8.67
C LEU A 107 -3.86 -6.64 -9.92
N ASN A 108 -4.65 -7.68 -10.19
CA ASN A 108 -4.55 -8.47 -11.41
C ASN A 108 -4.68 -7.60 -12.67
N GLU A 109 -5.65 -6.70 -12.70
CA GLU A 109 -5.82 -5.77 -13.83
C GLU A 109 -4.66 -4.77 -13.92
N ALA A 110 -4.18 -4.26 -12.78
CA ALA A 110 -3.04 -3.35 -12.74
C ALA A 110 -1.72 -3.99 -13.22
N LEU A 111 -1.50 -5.29 -12.96
CA LEU A 111 -0.30 -6.02 -13.38
C LEU A 111 -0.29 -6.36 -14.88
N LYS A 112 -1.47 -6.44 -15.51
CA LYS A 112 -1.64 -6.69 -16.96
C LYS A 112 -1.45 -5.41 -17.78
N ALA A 113 -1.78 -4.25 -17.21
CA ALA A 113 -1.65 -2.97 -17.88
C ALA A 113 -0.23 -2.39 -17.81
N GLU A 114 0.09 -1.52 -18.77
CA GLU A 114 1.43 -0.96 -18.96
C GLU A 114 1.49 0.56 -18.71
N ASP A 115 0.34 1.22 -18.54
CA ASP A 115 0.29 2.65 -18.31
C ASP A 115 0.73 3.03 -16.89
N LEU A 116 1.14 4.29 -16.72
CA LEU A 116 1.64 4.79 -15.44
C LEU A 116 0.63 4.63 -14.30
N SER A 117 -0.67 4.80 -14.56
CA SER A 117 -1.70 4.73 -13.52
C SER A 117 -1.85 3.31 -13.00
N ALA A 118 -1.88 2.33 -13.89
CA ALA A 118 -1.87 0.92 -13.51
C ALA A 118 -0.61 0.56 -12.71
N ARG A 119 0.55 1.05 -13.14
CA ARG A 119 1.82 0.79 -12.43
C ARG A 119 1.85 1.35 -11.02
N VAL A 120 1.32 2.55 -10.82
CA VAL A 120 1.17 3.15 -9.48
C VAL A 120 0.17 2.37 -8.65
N ARG A 121 -0.97 2.00 -9.24
CA ARG A 121 -2.03 1.23 -8.58
C ARG A 121 -1.54 -0.13 -8.08
N ALA A 122 -0.77 -0.86 -8.89
CA ALA A 122 -0.20 -2.15 -8.50
C ALA A 122 0.64 -2.04 -7.22
N ARG A 123 1.49 -1.00 -7.11
CA ARG A 123 2.28 -0.75 -5.90
C ARG A 123 1.42 -0.47 -4.67
N ILE A 124 0.41 0.39 -4.81
CA ILE A 124 -0.49 0.77 -3.71
C ILE A 124 -1.31 -0.43 -3.24
N LEU A 125 -1.84 -1.25 -4.16
CA LEU A 125 -2.62 -2.44 -3.83
C LEU A 125 -1.76 -3.53 -3.18
N THR A 126 -0.54 -3.77 -3.67
CA THR A 126 0.40 -4.72 -3.02
C THR A 126 0.75 -4.27 -1.60
N ARG A 127 1.03 -2.97 -1.40
CA ARG A 127 1.22 -2.40 -0.05
C ARG A 127 0.00 -2.63 0.83
N PHE A 128 -1.20 -2.40 0.30
CA PHE A 128 -2.44 -2.59 1.05
C PHE A 128 -2.63 -4.05 1.46
N LEU A 129 -2.41 -5.02 0.56
CA LEU A 129 -2.47 -6.45 0.88
C LEU A 129 -1.48 -6.86 1.98
N VAL A 130 -0.25 -6.34 1.93
CA VAL A 130 0.75 -6.55 2.99
C VAL A 130 0.23 -6.00 4.33
N MET A 131 -0.31 -4.79 4.36
CA MET A 131 -0.89 -4.22 5.59
C MET A 131 -2.12 -4.99 6.09
N LEU A 132 -2.99 -5.44 5.17
CA LEU A 132 -4.16 -6.24 5.49
C LEU A 132 -3.78 -7.55 6.19
N SER A 133 -2.62 -8.12 5.87
CA SER A 133 -2.14 -9.30 6.58
C SER A 133 -1.71 -9.01 8.03
N ALA A 134 -1.09 -7.84 8.28
CA ALA A 134 -0.69 -7.43 9.61
C ALA A 134 -1.87 -7.14 10.55
N VAL A 135 -3.06 -6.85 9.99
CA VAL A 135 -4.31 -6.62 10.74
C VAL A 135 -5.27 -7.83 10.69
N GLY A 136 -4.80 -8.99 10.25
CA GLY A 136 -5.56 -10.25 10.30
C GLY A 136 -6.67 -10.39 9.26
N VAL A 137 -6.63 -9.62 8.16
CA VAL A 137 -7.61 -9.69 7.06
C VAL A 137 -7.17 -10.66 5.97
N VAL A 138 -5.88 -10.65 5.62
CA VAL A 138 -5.27 -11.58 4.67
C VAL A 138 -4.36 -12.54 5.43
N LYS A 139 -4.28 -13.80 5.03
CA LYS A 139 -3.28 -14.72 5.61
C LYS A 139 -1.86 -14.25 5.30
N SER A 140 -1.04 -14.15 6.33
CA SER A 140 0.33 -13.61 6.22
C SER A 140 1.25 -14.43 5.31
N ASP A 141 1.14 -15.76 5.32
CA ASP A 141 1.92 -16.62 4.42
C ASP A 141 1.55 -16.40 2.95
N GLU A 142 0.28 -16.15 2.64
CA GLU A 142 -0.16 -15.88 1.27
C GLU A 142 0.23 -14.46 0.81
N ALA A 143 0.23 -13.47 1.73
CA ALA A 143 0.73 -12.13 1.44
C ALA A 143 2.25 -12.10 1.22
N ILE A 144 3.03 -12.82 2.02
CA ILE A 144 4.49 -12.98 1.81
C ILE A 144 4.74 -13.76 0.51
N GLY A 145 3.97 -14.84 0.26
CA GLY A 145 4.05 -15.63 -0.97
C GLY A 145 3.78 -14.81 -2.24
N LEU A 146 2.92 -13.78 -2.18
CA LEU A 146 2.77 -12.82 -3.27
C LEU A 146 4.09 -12.07 -3.58
N LEU A 147 4.77 -11.58 -2.55
CA LEU A 147 6.05 -10.87 -2.70
C LEU A 147 7.13 -11.80 -3.28
N GLU A 148 7.20 -13.04 -2.79
CA GLU A 148 8.08 -14.07 -3.32
C GLU A 148 7.79 -14.36 -4.80
N ASN A 149 6.52 -14.55 -5.16
CA ASN A 149 6.12 -14.83 -6.54
C ASN A 149 6.48 -13.68 -7.49
N MET A 150 6.29 -12.43 -7.06
CA MET A 150 6.73 -11.25 -7.83
C MET A 150 8.24 -11.24 -8.06
N LEU A 151 9.04 -11.50 -7.03
CA LEU A 151 10.50 -11.55 -7.15
C LEU A 151 10.99 -12.72 -8.00
N LEU A 152 10.38 -13.90 -7.87
CA LEU A 152 10.68 -15.07 -8.71
C LEU A 152 10.37 -14.80 -10.19
N HIS A 153 9.25 -14.12 -10.47
CA HIS A 153 8.92 -13.71 -11.83
C HIS A 153 9.93 -12.69 -12.38
N ALA A 154 10.28 -11.68 -11.58
CA ALA A 154 11.31 -10.71 -11.95
C ALA A 154 12.67 -11.40 -12.20
N LEU A 155 13.06 -12.36 -11.36
CA LEU A 155 14.26 -13.18 -11.54
C LEU A 155 14.25 -13.96 -12.85
N ALA A 156 13.11 -14.55 -13.23
CA ALA A 156 12.98 -15.26 -14.49
C ALA A 156 13.21 -14.34 -15.71
N GLU A 157 12.79 -13.08 -15.61
CA GLU A 157 12.91 -12.06 -16.66
C GLU A 157 14.22 -11.22 -16.57
N ALA A 158 15.02 -11.39 -15.51
CA ALA A 158 16.29 -10.68 -15.34
C ALA A 158 17.35 -11.10 -16.37
N LYS A 159 18.13 -10.13 -16.88
CA LYS A 159 19.33 -10.28 -17.73
C LYS A 159 19.24 -11.39 -18.79
N GLY A 160 18.86 -11.02 -20.01
CA GLY A 160 18.98 -11.89 -21.19
C GLY A 160 17.89 -12.97 -21.34
N GLY A 161 16.87 -12.99 -20.48
CA GLY A 161 15.62 -13.71 -20.75
C GLY A 161 14.88 -13.02 -21.90
N LYS A 162 14.71 -13.68 -23.06
CA LYS A 162 13.90 -13.11 -24.15
C LYS A 162 12.40 -13.32 -23.84
N LYS A 163 11.63 -12.25 -24.08
CA LYS A 163 10.25 -11.93 -23.63
C LYS A 163 10.24 -11.52 -22.14
N GLY A 164 9.77 -10.32 -21.83
CA GLY A 164 9.96 -9.68 -20.52
C GLY A 164 11.35 -9.10 -20.37
N TRP A 165 11.62 -7.93 -20.97
CA TRP A 165 12.93 -7.31 -20.80
C TRP A 165 13.06 -6.76 -19.39
N GLN A 166 14.30 -6.75 -18.89
CA GLN A 166 14.66 -6.31 -17.54
C GLN A 166 13.89 -5.08 -16.99
N PRO A 167 13.56 -4.01 -17.74
CA PRO A 167 12.77 -2.90 -17.22
C PRO A 167 11.42 -3.29 -16.58
N ARG A 168 10.69 -4.26 -17.15
CA ARG A 168 9.45 -4.78 -16.54
C ARG A 168 9.77 -5.56 -15.26
N ALA A 169 10.81 -6.38 -15.28
CA ALA A 169 11.29 -7.12 -14.11
C ALA A 169 11.68 -6.17 -12.97
N ASP A 170 12.35 -5.05 -13.28
CA ASP A 170 12.74 -4.01 -12.30
C ASP A 170 11.50 -3.47 -11.60
N TRP A 171 10.46 -3.19 -12.37
CA TRP A 171 9.20 -2.68 -11.86
C TRP A 171 8.43 -3.72 -11.04
N ILE A 172 8.38 -4.99 -11.45
CA ILE A 172 7.72 -6.05 -10.65
C ILE A 172 8.45 -6.23 -9.32
N ALA A 173 9.78 -6.30 -9.35
CA ALA A 173 10.59 -6.39 -8.14
C ALA A 173 10.42 -5.15 -7.25
N TYR A 174 10.27 -3.94 -7.85
CA TYR A 174 9.92 -2.73 -7.11
C TYR A 174 8.57 -2.86 -6.41
N VAL A 175 7.52 -3.28 -7.11
CA VAL A 175 6.17 -3.41 -6.53
C VAL A 175 6.20 -4.30 -5.29
N ALA A 176 6.94 -5.41 -5.32
CA ALA A 176 7.11 -6.29 -4.17
C ALA A 176 7.88 -5.61 -3.03
N LEU A 177 9.08 -5.09 -3.32
CA LEU A 177 9.99 -4.58 -2.29
C LEU A 177 9.53 -3.23 -1.70
N ALA A 178 8.78 -2.44 -2.45
CA ALA A 178 8.17 -1.21 -1.95
C ALA A 178 7.03 -1.46 -0.96
N ALA A 179 6.46 -2.66 -0.90
CA ALA A 179 5.46 -3.02 0.09
C ALA A 179 6.10 -3.44 1.43
N VAL A 180 7.35 -3.93 1.40
CA VAL A 180 8.05 -4.44 2.59
C VAL A 180 8.07 -3.47 3.77
N PRO A 181 8.32 -2.16 3.62
CA PRO A 181 8.32 -1.22 4.75
C PRO A 181 7.03 -1.22 5.58
N TRP A 182 5.88 -1.54 4.97
CA TRP A 182 4.58 -1.53 5.65
C TRP A 182 4.23 -2.86 6.36
N GLY A 183 4.99 -3.93 6.14
CA GLY A 183 4.80 -5.22 6.81
C GLY A 183 6.04 -5.76 7.53
N GLY A 184 7.22 -5.20 7.28
CA GLY A 184 8.50 -5.73 7.75
C GLY A 184 8.60 -5.83 9.27
N GLU A 185 8.08 -4.85 10.01
CA GLU A 185 8.09 -4.91 11.47
C GLU A 185 7.23 -6.07 11.99
N PHE A 186 6.04 -6.24 11.41
CA PHE A 186 5.14 -7.34 11.76
C PHE A 186 5.77 -8.69 11.42
N TYR A 187 6.23 -8.87 10.17
CA TYR A 187 6.77 -10.15 9.72
C TYR A 187 8.05 -10.54 10.47
N SER A 188 8.98 -9.61 10.69
CA SER A 188 10.24 -9.88 11.40
C SER A 188 10.06 -10.34 12.86
N LYS A 189 8.91 -10.04 13.46
CA LYS A 189 8.55 -10.41 14.85
C LYS A 189 7.55 -11.55 14.94
N SER A 190 7.09 -12.08 13.80
CA SER A 190 6.08 -13.13 13.71
C SER A 190 6.69 -14.51 13.44
N GLU A 191 5.87 -15.55 13.48
CA GLU A 191 6.23 -16.91 13.04
C GLU A 191 6.62 -16.99 11.55
N TYR A 192 6.29 -15.98 10.75
CA TYR A 192 6.59 -15.91 9.32
C TYR A 192 7.98 -15.35 9.00
N VAL A 193 8.81 -15.05 10.01
CA VAL A 193 10.14 -14.46 9.83
C VAL A 193 10.99 -15.22 8.81
N ASN A 194 10.96 -16.56 8.76
CA ASN A 194 11.75 -17.32 7.79
C ASN A 194 11.29 -17.14 6.34
N GLN A 195 9.99 -17.02 6.10
CA GLN A 195 9.45 -16.74 4.76
C GLN A 195 9.76 -15.30 4.37
N PHE A 196 9.66 -14.36 5.32
CA PHE A 196 10.05 -12.98 5.09
C PHE A 196 11.54 -12.84 4.76
N GLU A 197 12.42 -13.57 5.44
CA GLU A 197 13.85 -13.61 5.12
C GLU A 197 14.10 -14.16 3.70
N ASN A 198 13.30 -15.13 3.24
CA ASN A 198 13.37 -15.65 1.87
C ASN A 198 13.01 -14.58 0.82
N VAL A 199 12.06 -13.68 1.09
CA VAL A 199 11.78 -12.51 0.22
C VAL A 199 13.04 -11.65 0.09
N LEU A 200 13.76 -11.41 1.19
CA LEU A 200 14.99 -10.60 1.19
C LEU A 200 16.14 -11.32 0.48
N ASP A 201 16.24 -12.64 0.59
CA ASP A 201 17.21 -13.45 -0.15
C ASP A 201 16.93 -13.41 -1.66
N LEU A 202 15.67 -13.51 -2.09
CA LEU A 202 15.28 -13.35 -3.49
C LEU A 202 15.61 -11.95 -4.02
N ALA A 203 15.48 -10.91 -3.18
CA ALA A 203 15.91 -9.56 -3.51
C ALA A 203 17.42 -9.48 -3.75
N ASP A 204 18.23 -10.10 -2.89
CA ASP A 204 19.69 -10.21 -3.05
C ASP A 204 20.07 -10.94 -4.35
N GLU A 205 19.38 -12.04 -4.67
CA GLU A 205 19.59 -12.78 -5.92
C GLU A 205 19.28 -11.93 -7.14
N TYR A 206 18.17 -11.20 -7.11
CA TYR A 206 17.76 -10.35 -8.23
C TYR A 206 18.74 -9.18 -8.42
N ALA A 207 19.19 -8.55 -7.33
CA ALA A 207 20.21 -7.51 -7.34
C ALA A 207 21.53 -7.97 -8.00
N LYS A 208 21.94 -9.24 -7.76
CA LYS A 208 23.13 -9.84 -8.37
C LYS A 208 22.94 -10.17 -9.85
N LYS A 209 21.73 -10.58 -10.25
CA LYS A 209 21.44 -11.06 -11.61
C LYS A 209 21.18 -9.93 -12.61
N ARG A 210 20.51 -8.85 -12.17
CA ARG A 210 20.16 -7.70 -13.03
C ARG A 210 21.39 -7.02 -13.62
N THR A 211 21.19 -6.28 -14.71
CA THR A 211 22.14 -5.31 -15.23
C THR A 211 21.88 -3.95 -14.58
N ALA A 212 22.89 -3.14 -14.31
CA ALA A 212 22.68 -1.79 -13.81
C ALA A 212 21.83 -0.98 -14.82
N ASN A 213 20.87 -0.22 -14.31
CA ASN A 213 19.98 0.63 -15.11
C ASN A 213 19.97 2.05 -14.52
N PRO A 214 21.09 2.80 -14.69
CA PRO A 214 21.28 4.08 -14.03
C PRO A 214 20.21 5.09 -14.44
N ASP A 215 19.91 5.99 -13.51
CA ASP A 215 18.89 7.01 -13.70
C ASP A 215 19.19 7.92 -14.91
N SER A 216 18.22 8.07 -15.82
CA SER A 216 18.32 9.04 -16.92
C SER A 216 18.52 10.48 -16.44
N ALA A 217 17.97 10.88 -15.29
CA ALA A 217 18.14 12.22 -14.72
C ALA A 217 19.55 12.48 -14.17
N THR A 218 20.26 11.45 -13.70
CA THR A 218 21.67 11.58 -13.24
C THR A 218 22.65 11.79 -14.39
N THR A 219 22.19 11.64 -15.64
CA THR A 219 22.94 12.07 -16.83
C THR A 219 22.91 13.59 -17.03
N ILE A 220 21.92 14.28 -16.46
CA ILE A 220 21.70 15.74 -16.61
C ILE A 220 22.11 16.47 -15.33
N ILE A 221 21.72 15.96 -14.16
CA ILE A 221 21.98 16.57 -12.85
C ILE A 221 22.70 15.55 -11.98
N LYS A 222 23.96 15.84 -11.62
CA LYS A 222 24.73 14.98 -10.72
C LYS A 222 24.21 15.09 -9.29
N SER A 223 24.11 13.96 -8.60
CA SER A 223 23.76 13.90 -7.18
C SER A 223 24.79 14.64 -6.33
N ALA A 224 24.33 15.36 -5.31
CA ALA A 224 25.20 16.11 -4.40
C ALA A 224 26.17 15.19 -3.63
N ASP A 225 25.74 13.97 -3.31
CA ASP A 225 26.54 12.95 -2.62
C ASP A 225 27.47 12.16 -3.56
N GLY A 226 27.42 12.42 -4.88
CA GLY A 226 28.19 11.69 -5.88
C GLY A 226 27.76 10.23 -6.08
N ASN A 227 26.68 9.77 -5.43
CA ASN A 227 26.17 8.42 -5.60
C ASN A 227 25.33 8.33 -6.88
N GLU A 228 25.81 7.54 -7.84
CA GLU A 228 25.16 7.29 -9.14
C GLU A 228 24.57 5.87 -9.22
N ILE A 229 24.14 5.32 -8.09
CA ILE A 229 23.47 4.02 -8.04
C ILE A 229 22.05 4.11 -8.59
N ASP A 230 21.60 3.05 -9.26
CA ASP A 230 20.22 2.99 -9.74
C ASP A 230 19.23 2.80 -8.59
N TRP A 231 17.97 3.12 -8.87
CA TRP A 231 16.93 3.11 -7.86
C TRP A 231 16.70 1.75 -7.21
N PHE A 232 16.84 0.66 -7.97
CA PHE A 232 16.65 -0.67 -7.43
C PHE A 232 17.76 -0.99 -6.42
N MET A 233 19.01 -0.68 -6.78
CA MET A 233 20.16 -0.91 -5.91
C MET A 233 20.11 -0.07 -4.62
N GLU A 234 19.60 1.16 -4.68
CA GLU A 234 19.38 1.99 -3.49
C GLU A 234 18.33 1.39 -2.55
N MET A 235 17.17 1.00 -3.07
CA MET A 235 16.12 0.37 -2.27
C MET A 235 16.62 -0.95 -1.66
N HIS A 236 17.30 -1.77 -2.46
CA HIS A 236 17.94 -3.00 -2.01
C HIS A 236 18.92 -2.74 -0.85
N ALA A 237 19.82 -1.77 -0.99
CA ALA A 237 20.76 -1.41 0.06
C ALA A 237 20.08 -0.96 1.36
N ARG A 238 18.99 -0.18 1.26
CA ARG A 238 18.20 0.24 2.44
C ARG A 238 17.51 -0.93 3.12
N LEU A 239 16.95 -1.86 2.36
CA LEU A 239 16.34 -3.08 2.89
C LEU A 239 17.39 -3.98 3.55
N SER A 240 18.57 -4.15 2.93
CA SER A 240 19.68 -4.89 3.54
C SER A 240 20.18 -4.24 4.84
N ALA A 241 20.22 -2.91 4.90
CA ALA A 241 20.55 -2.18 6.13
C ALA A 241 19.47 -2.39 7.21
N ALA A 242 18.18 -2.32 6.85
CA ALA A 242 17.08 -2.61 7.77
C ALA A 242 17.16 -4.04 8.33
N ARG A 243 17.42 -5.02 7.45
CA ARG A 243 17.64 -6.43 7.78
C ARG A 243 18.82 -6.63 8.73
N THR A 244 19.96 -6.02 8.43
CA THR A 244 21.19 -6.17 9.23
C THR A 244 21.03 -5.53 10.61
N ASN A 245 20.43 -4.34 10.68
CA ASN A 245 20.28 -3.60 11.91
C ASN A 245 19.02 -4.00 12.71
N GLN A 246 18.17 -4.86 12.14
CA GLN A 246 16.85 -5.21 12.69
C GLN A 246 15.97 -3.96 12.92
N GLN A 247 16.09 -2.97 12.04
CA GLN A 247 15.41 -1.67 12.09
C GLN A 247 14.23 -1.64 11.12
N TRP A 248 13.18 -2.40 11.45
CA TRP A 248 11.96 -2.48 10.66
C TRP A 248 10.86 -1.51 11.09
N ASN A 249 10.98 -0.92 12.28
CA ASN A 249 10.09 0.15 12.73
C ASN A 249 10.41 1.45 11.98
N ILE A 250 9.39 2.08 11.41
CA ILE A 250 9.51 3.30 10.61
C ILE A 250 8.50 4.31 11.17
N LEU A 251 8.99 5.38 11.79
CA LEU A 251 8.21 6.40 12.47
C LEU A 251 7.30 7.16 11.51
N SER A 252 7.70 7.30 10.25
CA SER A 252 6.86 7.91 9.22
C SER A 252 5.59 7.11 8.91
N ILE A 253 5.55 5.80 9.18
CA ILE A 253 4.34 4.97 9.05
C ILE A 253 3.58 5.02 10.39
N PRO A 254 2.40 5.65 10.46
CA PRO A 254 1.68 5.76 11.73
C PRO A 254 1.21 4.39 12.23
N ALA A 255 1.44 4.10 13.50
CA ALA A 255 1.03 2.85 14.17
C ALA A 255 -0.47 2.81 14.51
N ILE A 256 -1.33 2.99 13.51
CA ILE A 256 -2.79 3.14 13.69
C ILE A 256 -3.44 1.90 14.33
N ALA A 257 -2.92 0.71 14.04
CA ALA A 257 -3.46 -0.56 14.55
C ALA A 257 -3.08 -0.85 16.01
N GLU A 258 -2.04 -0.21 16.56
CA GLU A 258 -1.50 -0.53 17.89
C GLU A 258 -2.53 -0.44 19.03
N PRO A 259 -3.41 0.59 19.09
CA PRO A 259 -4.44 0.67 20.13
C PRO A 259 -5.52 -0.42 20.03
N PHE A 260 -5.55 -1.17 18.92
CA PHE A 260 -6.59 -2.15 18.58
C PHE A 260 -6.10 -3.59 18.55
N VAL A 261 -4.88 -3.88 18.98
CA VAL A 261 -4.26 -5.23 18.91
C VAL A 261 -5.17 -6.31 19.51
N ASP A 262 -5.82 -6.06 20.65
CA ASP A 262 -6.73 -7.02 21.28
C ASP A 262 -8.00 -7.30 20.46
N ALA A 263 -8.48 -6.31 19.71
CA ALA A 263 -9.63 -6.48 18.81
C ALA A 263 -9.20 -7.26 17.56
N LEU A 264 -8.06 -6.90 16.98
CA LEU A 264 -7.52 -7.52 15.77
C LEU A 264 -7.04 -8.96 16.02
N ALA A 265 -6.47 -9.26 17.18
CA ALA A 265 -6.00 -10.60 17.55
C ALA A 265 -7.14 -11.63 17.75
N LYS A 266 -8.39 -11.17 17.91
CA LYS A 266 -9.57 -12.06 17.96
C LYS A 266 -9.96 -12.60 16.58
N THR A 267 -9.34 -12.09 15.52
CA THR A 267 -9.65 -12.47 14.14
C THR A 267 -9.08 -13.83 13.81
N SER A 268 -9.89 -14.89 13.91
CA SER A 268 -9.57 -16.22 13.37
C SER A 268 -9.87 -16.35 11.87
N ASN A 269 -10.31 -15.27 11.24
CA ASN A 269 -10.99 -15.28 9.94
C ASN A 269 -10.16 -14.58 8.86
N ALA A 270 -8.83 -14.70 8.91
CA ALA A 270 -7.98 -14.21 7.85
C ALA A 270 -8.31 -14.95 6.54
N HIS A 271 -8.53 -14.20 5.47
CA HIS A 271 -8.97 -14.72 4.19
C HIS A 271 -7.79 -15.19 3.36
N ALA A 272 -8.02 -16.25 2.58
CA ALA A 272 -7.08 -16.64 1.54
C ALA A 272 -7.02 -15.55 0.47
N LEU A 273 -5.85 -15.34 -0.09
CA LEU A 273 -5.60 -14.46 -1.21
C LEU A 273 -5.96 -15.19 -2.50
N PRO A 274 -6.92 -14.70 -3.30
CA PRO A 274 -7.18 -15.25 -4.62
C PRO A 274 -5.94 -15.20 -5.51
N MET A 275 -5.89 -16.03 -6.56
CA MET A 275 -4.73 -16.13 -7.41
C MET A 275 -4.41 -14.79 -8.11
N ILE A 276 -3.18 -14.32 -7.92
CA ILE A 276 -2.64 -13.16 -8.64
C ILE A 276 -1.74 -13.66 -9.78
N GLU A 277 -2.13 -13.37 -11.01
CA GLU A 277 -1.42 -13.82 -12.20
C GLU A 277 -0.42 -12.76 -12.68
N ILE A 278 0.86 -13.07 -12.56
CA ILE A 278 1.93 -12.24 -13.11
C ILE A 278 2.21 -12.72 -14.54
N THR A 279 1.64 -11.98 -15.51
CA THR A 279 1.76 -12.32 -16.92
C THR A 279 3.09 -11.82 -17.50
N THR A 280 3.76 -12.69 -18.25
CA THR A 280 4.93 -12.30 -19.06
C THR A 280 4.46 -11.50 -20.27
N ILE A 281 4.95 -10.26 -20.40
CA ILE A 281 4.71 -9.42 -21.58
C ILE A 281 5.96 -9.40 -22.45
N ALA A 282 5.78 -9.68 -23.74
CA ALA A 282 6.86 -9.72 -24.71
C ALA A 282 7.09 -8.34 -25.35
N TYR A 283 8.32 -7.84 -25.29
CA TYR A 283 8.75 -6.68 -26.07
C TYR A 283 9.78 -7.10 -27.13
N ALA A 284 9.85 -6.37 -28.24
CA ALA A 284 10.80 -6.62 -29.32
C ALA A 284 12.24 -6.30 -28.91
N ASN A 285 12.44 -5.27 -28.08
CA ASN A 285 13.76 -4.84 -27.62
C ASN A 285 13.72 -4.14 -26.25
N HIS A 286 14.89 -3.92 -25.67
CA HIS A 286 15.03 -3.22 -24.38
C HIS A 286 14.44 -1.79 -24.43
N ALA A 287 14.59 -1.06 -25.54
CA ALA A 287 14.11 0.31 -25.64
C ALA A 287 12.57 0.40 -25.61
N GLU A 288 11.88 -0.56 -26.24
CA GLU A 288 10.43 -0.69 -26.15
C GLU A 288 10.00 -0.96 -24.70
N ALA A 289 10.61 -1.93 -24.03
CA ALA A 289 10.31 -2.20 -22.63
C ALA A 289 10.58 -1.00 -21.71
N SER A 290 11.68 -0.28 -21.93
CA SER A 290 12.03 0.93 -21.16
C SER A 290 11.08 2.11 -21.45
N ALA A 291 10.40 2.13 -22.61
CA ALA A 291 9.39 3.15 -22.89
C ALA A 291 8.11 2.93 -22.07
N HIS A 292 7.72 1.66 -21.85
CA HIS A 292 6.58 1.29 -21.01
C HIS A 292 6.92 1.29 -19.51
N TYR A 293 8.12 0.82 -19.17
CA TYR A 293 8.63 0.68 -17.82
C TYR A 293 9.95 1.46 -17.67
N PRO A 294 9.91 2.80 -17.71
CA PRO A 294 11.10 3.60 -17.52
C PRO A 294 11.69 3.35 -16.13
N GLY A 295 13.03 3.33 -16.06
CA GLY A 295 13.75 3.28 -14.78
C GLY A 295 13.33 4.46 -13.91
N ARG A 296 13.14 4.21 -12.60
CA ARG A 296 12.80 5.26 -11.66
C ARG A 296 14.02 6.14 -11.41
N SER A 297 13.83 7.45 -11.55
CA SER A 297 14.86 8.43 -11.25
C SER A 297 15.04 8.63 -9.74
N ILE A 298 16.30 8.74 -9.30
CA ILE A 298 16.68 9.25 -7.98
C ILE A 298 17.46 10.54 -8.18
N LEU A 299 16.83 11.65 -7.83
CA LEU A 299 17.48 12.95 -7.85
C LEU A 299 17.83 13.37 -6.41
N ARG A 300 19.14 13.39 -6.10
CA ARG A 300 19.65 13.85 -4.79
C ARG A 300 20.25 15.24 -4.92
N ILE A 301 19.41 16.24 -4.73
CA ILE A 301 19.85 17.65 -4.72
C ILE A 301 20.39 18.06 -3.35
N LEU A 302 19.85 17.45 -2.28
CA LEU A 302 20.28 17.67 -0.91
C LEU A 302 21.19 16.52 -0.45
N ASP A 303 22.23 16.88 0.30
CA ASP A 303 23.11 15.92 0.97
C ASP A 303 22.33 15.10 2.01
N SER A 304 22.72 13.84 2.21
CA SER A 304 22.03 12.93 3.13
C SER A 304 21.95 13.50 4.55
N ASN A 305 22.93 14.30 5.00
CA ASN A 305 22.90 14.94 6.31
C ASN A 305 21.72 15.93 6.51
N PHE A 306 21.05 16.38 5.44
CA PHE A 306 19.84 17.20 5.52
C PHE A 306 18.55 16.38 5.42
N THR A 307 18.62 15.20 4.82
CA THR A 307 17.45 14.37 4.50
C THR A 307 17.37 13.10 5.33
N GLU A 308 18.39 12.80 6.12
CA GLU A 308 18.54 11.60 6.93
C GLU A 308 19.07 12.03 8.30
N GLY A 309 18.15 12.14 9.27
CA GLY A 309 18.46 12.52 10.65
C GLY A 309 18.77 14.01 10.81
N THR A 310 17.78 14.78 11.27
CA THR A 310 18.02 16.16 11.72
C THR A 310 18.86 16.15 13.01
N GLY A 311 20.17 15.98 12.90
CA GLY A 311 21.14 16.08 14.00
C GLY A 311 21.23 14.89 14.96
N ASN A 312 20.41 13.85 14.79
CA ASN A 312 20.55 12.58 15.51
C ASN A 312 20.49 11.40 14.51
N PRO A 313 21.64 10.85 14.09
CA PRO A 313 21.72 9.72 13.17
C PRO A 313 21.00 8.46 13.67
N ASP A 314 20.85 8.31 14.99
CA ASP A 314 20.18 7.16 15.60
C ASP A 314 18.64 7.30 15.58
N ALA A 315 18.11 8.47 15.24
CA ALA A 315 16.68 8.72 15.28
C ALA A 315 15.93 8.08 14.10
N TRP A 316 16.57 7.97 12.92
CA TRP A 316 15.89 7.59 11.69
C TRP A 316 16.47 6.28 11.15
N GLY A 317 15.62 5.27 10.98
CA GLY A 317 16.01 3.99 10.38
C GLY A 317 16.32 4.11 8.88
N PRO A 318 16.98 3.10 8.28
CA PRO A 318 17.41 3.13 6.88
C PRO A 318 16.27 3.27 5.86
N LEU A 319 15.03 2.99 6.26
CA LEU A 319 13.84 3.06 5.42
C LEU A 319 13.03 4.36 5.55
N GLU A 320 13.35 5.25 6.51
CA GLU A 320 12.58 6.48 6.76
C GLU A 320 12.47 7.36 5.51
N ARG A 321 13.61 7.67 4.90
CA ARG A 321 13.63 8.50 3.70
C ARG A 321 12.88 7.85 2.54
N PHE A 322 12.99 6.52 2.38
CA PHE A 322 12.25 5.81 1.33
C PHE A 322 10.74 6.01 1.52
N VAL A 323 10.23 5.78 2.74
CA VAL A 323 8.80 5.94 3.04
C VAL A 323 8.36 7.40 2.87
N ALA A 324 9.15 8.37 3.32
CA ALA A 324 8.84 9.79 3.15
C ALA A 324 8.75 10.18 1.66
N GLU A 325 9.71 9.74 0.84
CA GLU A 325 9.69 9.97 -0.61
C GLU A 325 8.51 9.27 -1.29
N GLU A 326 8.17 8.04 -0.88
CA GLU A 326 6.97 7.34 -1.36
C GLU A 326 5.70 8.14 -1.03
N TYR A 327 5.55 8.65 0.19
CA TYR A 327 4.39 9.47 0.55
C TYR A 327 4.31 10.78 -0.22
N ILE A 328 5.45 11.43 -0.50
CA ILE A 328 5.48 12.63 -1.36
C ILE A 328 5.01 12.28 -2.77
N VAL A 329 5.55 11.22 -3.37
CA VAL A 329 5.15 10.78 -4.73
C VAL A 329 3.68 10.40 -4.77
N ASP A 330 3.21 9.68 -3.76
CA ASP A 330 1.82 9.26 -3.58
C ASP A 330 0.87 10.44 -3.46
N THR A 331 1.26 11.45 -2.68
CA THR A 331 0.52 12.70 -2.52
C THR A 331 0.46 13.45 -3.85
N ILE A 332 1.61 13.67 -4.50
CA ILE A 332 1.65 14.36 -5.80
C ILE A 332 0.74 13.62 -6.80
N TRP A 333 0.82 12.30 -6.86
CA TRP A 333 -0.02 11.48 -7.73
C TRP A 333 -1.52 11.53 -7.40
N ALA A 334 -1.89 11.67 -6.13
CA ALA A 334 -3.28 11.87 -5.70
C ALA A 334 -3.81 13.26 -6.11
N PHE A 335 -2.97 14.29 -6.03
CA PHE A 335 -3.37 15.69 -6.19
C PHE A 335 -3.11 16.30 -7.56
N GLU A 336 -2.36 15.64 -8.45
CA GLU A 336 -1.98 16.22 -9.74
C GLU A 336 -3.19 16.34 -10.68
N PRO A 337 -3.70 17.55 -10.96
CA PRO A 337 -4.95 17.75 -11.72
C PRO A 337 -4.85 17.32 -13.19
N GLY A 338 -3.64 17.04 -13.68
CA GLY A 338 -3.35 16.67 -15.07
C GLY A 338 -3.37 15.17 -15.37
N TYR A 339 -3.07 14.31 -14.38
CA TYR A 339 -2.95 12.85 -14.58
C TYR A 339 -4.25 12.07 -14.29
N ARG A 340 -5.07 12.51 -13.31
CA ARG A 340 -6.36 11.87 -13.00
C ARG A 340 -7.54 12.75 -13.42
N ARG A 341 -7.88 12.79 -14.72
CA ARG A 341 -9.14 13.43 -15.19
C ARG A 341 -10.42 12.74 -14.70
N ALA A 342 -10.29 11.61 -14.00
CA ALA A 342 -11.37 10.79 -13.46
C ALA A 342 -11.24 10.56 -11.94
N ALA A 343 -10.51 11.42 -11.21
CA ALA A 343 -10.41 11.33 -9.75
C ALA A 343 -11.81 11.35 -9.12
N VAL A 344 -12.12 10.33 -8.32
CA VAL A 344 -13.46 10.15 -7.72
C VAL A 344 -13.59 10.96 -6.42
N ILE A 345 -12.48 11.26 -5.75
CA ILE A 345 -12.42 12.14 -4.57
C ILE A 345 -11.82 13.49 -5.00
N PRO A 346 -12.54 14.61 -4.85
CA PRO A 346 -12.00 15.95 -5.13
C PRO A 346 -10.75 16.26 -4.31
N ALA A 347 -9.76 16.93 -4.93
CA ALA A 347 -8.53 17.35 -4.27
C ALA A 347 -8.76 18.20 -2.99
N THR A 348 -9.89 18.89 -2.85
CA THR A 348 -10.21 19.64 -1.63
C THR A 348 -10.60 18.75 -0.44
N GLU A 349 -11.17 17.58 -0.70
CA GLU A 349 -11.59 16.61 0.34
C GLU A 349 -10.45 15.69 0.75
N GLN A 350 -9.44 15.50 -0.12
CA GLN A 350 -8.29 14.66 0.17
C GLN A 350 -7.25 15.32 1.13
N LEU A 351 -7.29 16.65 1.31
CA LEU A 351 -6.37 17.42 2.19
C LEU A 351 -6.94 17.72 3.58
N ALA A 352 -8.22 17.40 3.82
CA ALA A 352 -8.92 17.57 5.09
C ALA A 352 -8.76 16.32 5.96
#